data_AF-A0A811ZZU4-F1
#
_entry.id   AF-A0A811ZZU4-F1
#
_cell.length_a   1.000
_cell.length_b   1.000
_cell.length_c   1.000
_cell.angle_alpha   90.00
_cell.angle_beta   90.00
_cell.angle_gamma   90.00
#
_symmetry.space_group_name_H-M   'P 1'
#
loop_
_entity.id
_entity.type
_entity.pdbx_description
1 polymer ?
#
loop_
_entity_poly.entity_id
_entity_poly.type
_entity_poly.pdbx_seq_one_letter_code
_entity_poly.pdbx_strand_id
1 'polypeptide(L)'
;MKENEIVVVSKKEMDEKDELITSLKTKAEKMKSDFSRYKERYRDEEKEIRRKASSELVKQLLSVADTLERAMYSSETGDGCEVVERMVEGTKNNLGMTYNQLLNALGVIPIAPLEGERFNDELHTAIETTQKPLLPDKTILSLVRKGYMIENELIRPAEVVISRGGGELEASDVKMEVKSKTDGSKLLRRFWLKVFKQEFEELEGQKQKLEGRLREIGESEEVLQMSVKEFDAEREKFKKKVGEWTKRKEEAEPEVNKLEQRKKVLTAELEEIKKQLSVIHTKSNELNLKKDKIVVESIALGNYNEKLLEEREKLLNDLEELNRKKESLDAELNEIEEKIALSSEEQMRMEEKKARSADELSSVEEELQRAKESLNKELMEIHEIEQRKETLILEIEEAKGQINTTHEDLNELNLKKDKILIESIALIKYNKELLEKQGNH
;
A
#
# COMPACT_ATOMS: atom_id res chain seq x y z
N MET A 1 -30.24 -24.57 -13.05
CA MET A 1 -29.28 -23.96 -13.99
C MET A 1 -29.84 -22.62 -14.44
N LYS A 2 -29.01 -21.64 -14.81
CA LYS A 2 -29.45 -20.49 -15.62
C LYS A 2 -28.90 -20.70 -17.03
N GLU A 3 -29.69 -20.35 -18.04
CA GLU A 3 -29.32 -20.54 -19.44
C GLU A 3 -28.17 -19.59 -19.83
N ASN A 4 -27.26 -20.06 -20.66
CA ASN A 4 -26.20 -19.22 -21.23
C ASN A 4 -26.80 -18.35 -22.33
N GLU A 5 -27.19 -17.12 -21.97
CA GLU A 5 -27.67 -16.10 -22.90
C GLU A 5 -26.54 -15.68 -23.86
N ILE A 6 -26.54 -16.24 -25.07
CA ILE A 6 -25.53 -15.93 -26.09
C ILE A 6 -25.81 -14.54 -26.67
N VAL A 7 -25.23 -13.52 -26.04
CA VAL A 7 -25.33 -12.13 -26.50
C VAL A 7 -24.56 -11.96 -27.81
N VAL A 8 -25.28 -11.95 -28.93
CA VAL A 8 -24.74 -11.66 -30.27
C VAL A 8 -24.46 -10.16 -30.38
N VAL A 9 -23.30 -9.73 -29.85
CA VAL A 9 -22.80 -8.36 -29.96
C VAL A 9 -22.58 -8.02 -31.44
N SER A 10 -23.10 -6.88 -31.89
CA SER A 10 -22.89 -6.44 -33.27
C SER A 10 -21.42 -6.08 -33.50
N LYS A 11 -20.86 -6.40 -34.67
CA LYS A 11 -19.45 -6.14 -34.98
C LYS A 11 -19.06 -4.67 -34.71
N LYS A 12 -19.93 -3.73 -35.09
CA LYS A 12 -19.78 -2.29 -34.85
C LYS A 12 -19.64 -1.94 -33.36
N GLU A 13 -20.33 -2.66 -32.47
CA GLU A 13 -20.23 -2.48 -31.02
C GLU A 13 -18.98 -3.11 -30.41
N MET A 14 -18.27 -3.99 -31.13
CA MET A 14 -16.92 -4.42 -30.74
C MET A 14 -15.88 -3.41 -31.23
N ASP A 15 -15.97 -2.99 -32.50
CA ASP A 15 -15.06 -2.00 -33.09
C ASP A 15 -15.04 -0.69 -32.25
N GLU A 16 -16.22 -0.19 -31.85
CA GLU A 16 -16.36 0.99 -30.96
C GLU A 16 -15.79 0.77 -29.53
N LYS A 17 -15.84 -0.46 -29.01
CA LYS A 17 -15.26 -0.81 -27.70
C LYS A 17 -13.74 -0.92 -27.79
N ASP A 18 -13.19 -1.44 -28.87
CA ASP A 18 -11.74 -1.53 -29.07
C ASP A 18 -11.11 -0.14 -29.34
N GLU A 19 -11.80 0.76 -30.05
CA GLU A 19 -11.42 2.19 -30.09
C GLU A 19 -11.45 2.84 -28.70
N LEU A 20 -12.49 2.58 -27.90
CA LEU A 20 -12.56 3.10 -26.54
C LEU A 20 -11.41 2.55 -25.66
N ILE A 21 -11.16 1.24 -25.71
CA ILE A 21 -10.09 0.54 -24.96
C ILE A 21 -8.71 1.06 -25.35
N THR A 22 -8.43 1.25 -26.65
CA THR A 22 -7.15 1.83 -27.11
C THR A 22 -7.01 3.29 -26.71
N SER A 23 -8.09 4.09 -26.74
CA SER A 23 -8.08 5.47 -26.23
C SER A 23 -7.84 5.54 -24.72
N LEU A 24 -8.28 4.54 -23.95
CA LEU A 24 -8.08 4.46 -22.49
C LEU A 24 -6.68 3.97 -22.13
N LYS A 25 -6.14 2.96 -22.86
CA LYS A 25 -4.76 2.49 -22.71
C LYS A 25 -3.76 3.62 -22.95
N THR A 26 -3.87 4.34 -24.06
CA THR A 26 -2.99 5.48 -24.39
C THR A 26 -3.08 6.63 -23.37
N LYS A 27 -4.28 6.93 -22.84
CA LYS A 27 -4.46 7.88 -21.72
C LYS A 27 -3.76 7.39 -20.44
N ALA A 28 -3.88 6.12 -20.09
CA ALA A 28 -3.26 5.54 -18.90
C ALA A 28 -1.72 5.51 -19.00
N GLU A 29 -1.18 5.16 -20.17
CA GLU A 29 0.26 5.21 -20.45
C GLU A 29 0.82 6.63 -20.36
N LYS A 30 0.11 7.61 -20.93
CA LYS A 30 0.47 9.02 -20.79
C LYS A 30 0.44 9.45 -19.32
N MET A 31 -0.63 9.16 -18.59
CA MET A 31 -0.77 9.52 -17.17
C MET A 31 0.33 8.87 -16.30
N LYS A 32 0.74 7.62 -16.61
CA LYS A 32 1.86 6.94 -15.97
C LYS A 32 3.20 7.64 -16.26
N SER A 33 3.41 8.12 -17.49
CA SER A 33 4.60 8.88 -17.88
C SER A 33 4.65 10.25 -17.21
N ASP A 34 3.54 10.99 -17.24
CA ASP A 34 3.40 12.31 -16.61
C ASP A 34 3.56 12.23 -15.08
N PHE A 35 3.03 11.17 -14.44
CA PHE A 35 3.25 10.90 -13.01
C PHE A 35 4.72 10.56 -12.69
N SER A 36 5.40 9.79 -13.54
CA SER A 36 6.83 9.50 -13.37
C SER A 36 7.69 10.77 -13.47
N ARG A 37 7.39 11.65 -14.44
CA ARG A 37 8.02 12.98 -14.59
C ARG A 37 7.74 13.89 -13.40
N TYR A 38 6.49 13.90 -12.91
CA TYR A 38 6.12 14.64 -11.70
C TYR A 38 6.91 14.15 -10.48
N LYS A 39 7.04 12.83 -10.29
CA LYS A 39 7.74 12.23 -9.15
C LYS A 39 9.23 12.59 -9.13
N GLU A 40 9.89 12.64 -10.29
CA GLU A 40 11.31 13.02 -10.34
C GLU A 40 11.51 14.52 -10.10
N ARG A 41 10.71 15.37 -10.75
CA ARG A 41 10.71 16.82 -10.45
C ARG A 41 10.45 17.10 -8.97
N TYR A 42 9.48 16.43 -8.36
CA TYR A 42 9.16 16.59 -6.93
C TYR A 42 10.36 16.23 -6.03
N ARG A 43 11.13 15.20 -6.38
CA ARG A 43 12.37 14.84 -5.65
C ARG A 43 13.43 15.91 -5.76
N ASP A 44 13.58 16.54 -6.92
CA ASP A 44 14.56 17.60 -7.12
C ASP A 44 14.13 18.92 -6.45
N GLU A 45 12.84 19.24 -6.49
CA GLU A 45 12.24 20.32 -5.70
C GLU A 45 12.43 20.08 -4.18
N GLU A 46 12.22 18.86 -3.68
CA GLU A 46 12.43 18.51 -2.27
C GLU A 46 13.90 18.63 -1.85
N LYS A 47 14.84 18.14 -2.68
CA LYS A 47 16.29 18.33 -2.47
C LYS A 47 16.64 19.81 -2.37
N GLU A 48 16.16 20.63 -3.30
CA GLU A 48 16.51 22.05 -3.38
C GLU A 48 15.87 22.88 -2.25
N ILE A 49 14.64 22.56 -1.84
CA ILE A 49 14.01 23.14 -0.63
C ILE A 49 14.84 22.79 0.61
N ARG A 50 15.24 21.51 0.75
CA ARG A 50 16.08 21.06 1.87
C ARG A 50 17.44 21.77 1.88
N ARG A 51 18.10 21.87 0.72
CA ARG A 51 19.40 22.55 0.54
C ARG A 51 19.32 24.04 0.90
N LYS A 52 18.26 24.73 0.46
CA LYS A 52 17.99 26.13 0.82
C LYS A 52 17.72 26.32 2.32
N ALA A 53 16.90 25.47 2.93
CA ALA A 53 16.62 25.52 4.36
C ALA A 53 17.90 25.31 5.21
N SER A 54 18.76 24.36 4.82
CA SER A 54 20.09 24.19 5.43
C SER A 54 21.00 25.41 5.20
N SER A 55 21.06 25.94 3.98
CA SER A 55 21.85 27.15 3.64
C SER A 55 21.43 28.36 4.50
N GLU A 56 20.12 28.55 4.74
CA GLU A 56 19.61 29.62 5.61
C GLU A 56 19.90 29.38 7.10
N LEU A 57 19.73 28.16 7.60
CA LEU A 57 20.05 27.81 8.99
C LEU A 57 21.56 27.98 9.29
N VAL A 58 22.43 27.59 8.34
CA VAL A 58 23.88 27.82 8.47
C VAL A 58 24.19 29.33 8.46
N LYS A 59 23.56 30.14 7.59
CA LYS A 59 23.74 31.61 7.58
C LYS A 59 23.46 32.24 8.96
N GLN A 60 22.44 31.75 9.67
CA GLN A 60 22.13 32.20 11.02
C GLN A 60 23.20 31.75 12.04
N LEU A 61 23.62 30.49 12.01
CA LEU A 61 24.64 29.94 12.93
C LEU A 61 26.05 30.52 12.71
N LEU A 62 26.39 30.96 11.49
CA LEU A 62 27.64 31.69 11.22
C LEU A 62 27.75 32.99 12.02
N SER A 63 26.65 33.63 12.42
CA SER A 63 26.70 34.80 13.32
C SER A 63 27.18 34.45 14.74
N VAL A 64 26.97 33.21 15.18
CA VAL A 64 27.50 32.67 16.44
C VAL A 64 28.98 32.37 16.28
N ALA A 65 29.39 31.77 15.15
CA ALA A 65 30.81 31.55 14.83
C ALA A 65 31.60 32.88 14.81
N ASP A 66 31.07 33.93 14.17
CA ASP A 66 31.67 35.28 14.18
C ASP A 66 31.79 35.86 15.61
N THR A 67 30.91 35.46 16.52
CA THR A 67 30.89 35.93 17.92
C THR A 67 31.91 35.19 18.78
N LEU A 68 32.06 33.87 18.56
CA LEU A 68 33.14 33.08 19.16
C LEU A 68 34.52 33.56 18.66
N GLU A 69 34.64 33.86 17.37
CA GLU A 69 35.85 34.42 16.78
C GLU A 69 36.22 35.78 17.39
N ARG A 70 35.27 36.73 17.48
CA ARG A 70 35.52 38.00 18.19
C ARG A 70 35.91 37.79 19.66
N ALA A 71 35.33 36.81 20.35
CA ALA A 71 35.70 36.51 21.73
C ALA A 71 37.16 36.05 21.85
N MET A 72 37.66 35.23 20.92
CA MET A 72 39.05 34.75 20.90
C MET A 72 40.08 35.87 20.71
N TYR A 73 39.74 36.94 19.97
CA TYR A 73 40.62 38.11 19.79
C TYR A 73 40.41 39.22 20.82
N SER A 74 39.31 39.19 21.59
CA SER A 74 38.99 40.22 22.60
C SER A 74 39.86 40.20 23.85
N SER A 75 40.71 39.18 24.03
CA SER A 75 41.45 38.93 25.28
C SER A 75 42.92 39.36 25.24
N GLU A 76 43.35 40.13 24.24
CA GLU A 76 44.77 40.45 24.00
C GLU A 76 45.22 41.79 24.64
N THR A 77 44.38 42.43 25.47
CA THR A 77 44.56 43.82 25.93
C THR A 77 44.62 43.99 27.45
N GLY A 78 45.52 43.30 28.16
CA GLY A 78 45.73 43.54 29.58
C GLY A 78 47.01 42.94 30.16
N ASP A 79 47.79 43.76 30.86
CA ASP A 79 48.92 43.33 31.69
C ASP A 79 48.41 42.45 32.86
N GLY A 80 48.46 41.14 32.66
CA GLY A 80 48.01 40.15 33.63
C GLY A 80 49.15 39.62 34.50
N CYS A 81 48.79 38.97 35.62
CA CYS A 81 49.70 38.02 36.26
C CYS A 81 49.70 36.71 35.44
N GLU A 82 50.82 35.98 35.41
CA GLU A 82 51.02 34.75 34.61
C GLU A 82 49.87 33.73 34.72
N VAL A 83 49.24 33.62 35.88
CA VAL A 83 48.07 32.75 36.11
C VAL A 83 46.85 33.18 35.29
N VAL A 84 46.64 34.48 35.13
CA VAL A 84 45.58 35.09 34.30
C VAL A 84 45.89 34.87 32.82
N GLU A 85 47.13 35.09 32.39
CA GLU A 85 47.56 34.86 31.00
C GLU A 85 47.33 33.39 30.59
N ARG A 86 47.76 32.43 31.42
CA ARG A 86 47.53 30.99 31.19
C ARG A 86 46.04 30.63 31.17
N MET A 87 45.19 31.30 31.97
CA MET A 87 43.74 31.09 31.98
C MET A 87 43.06 31.69 30.75
N VAL A 88 43.51 32.86 30.30
CA VAL A 88 43.08 33.49 29.04
C VAL A 88 43.44 32.59 27.85
N GLU A 89 44.69 32.13 27.76
CA GLU A 89 45.15 31.27 26.67
C GLU A 89 44.43 29.92 26.66
N GLY A 90 44.21 29.30 27.83
CA GLY A 90 43.37 28.10 27.95
C GLY A 90 41.93 28.33 27.47
N THR A 91 41.35 29.51 27.76
CA THR A 91 40.01 29.88 27.29
C THR A 91 39.99 30.11 25.77
N LYS A 92 40.99 30.80 25.23
CA LYS A 92 41.15 31.07 23.78
C LYS A 92 41.28 29.77 22.97
N ASN A 93 42.05 28.80 23.46
CA ASN A 93 42.15 27.48 22.85
C ASN A 93 40.83 26.70 22.91
N ASN A 94 40.14 26.68 24.05
CA ASN A 94 38.82 26.02 24.17
C ASN A 94 37.76 26.65 23.25
N LEU A 95 37.76 27.97 23.09
CA LEU A 95 36.91 28.68 22.13
C LEU A 95 37.28 28.31 20.67
N GLY A 96 38.57 28.25 20.34
CA GLY A 96 39.05 27.84 19.02
C GLY A 96 38.69 26.39 18.66
N MET A 97 38.79 25.46 19.62
CA MET A 97 38.33 24.08 19.44
C MET A 97 36.82 24.02 19.21
N THR A 98 36.04 24.79 19.99
CA THR A 98 34.57 24.88 19.87
C THR A 98 34.15 25.47 18.52
N TYR A 99 34.81 26.54 18.08
CA TYR A 99 34.62 27.17 16.76
C TYR A 99 34.92 26.18 15.62
N ASN A 100 36.05 25.46 15.67
CA ASN A 100 36.39 24.47 14.65
C ASN A 100 35.43 23.27 14.64
N GLN A 101 34.95 22.82 15.81
CA GLN A 101 33.90 21.81 15.92
C GLN A 101 32.58 22.29 15.30
N LEU A 102 32.19 23.56 15.52
CA LEU A 102 31.01 24.17 14.90
C LEU A 102 31.13 24.23 13.38
N LEU A 103 32.26 24.70 12.82
CA LEU A 103 32.45 24.75 11.37
C LEU A 103 32.40 23.34 10.74
N ASN A 104 33.05 22.36 11.36
CA ASN A 104 33.03 20.96 10.90
C ASN A 104 31.61 20.37 10.96
N ALA A 105 30.84 20.66 12.00
CA ALA A 105 29.45 20.19 12.13
C ALA A 105 28.49 20.86 11.13
N LEU A 106 28.81 22.07 10.66
CA LEU A 106 28.06 22.79 9.62
C LEU A 106 28.50 22.42 8.19
N GLY A 107 29.59 21.67 8.02
CA GLY A 107 30.15 21.30 6.71
C GLY A 107 30.68 22.49 5.90
N VAL A 108 31.04 23.60 6.56
CA VAL A 108 31.46 24.84 5.89
C VAL A 108 32.97 24.92 5.69
N ILE A 109 33.37 25.37 4.50
CA ILE A 109 34.76 25.74 4.17
C ILE A 109 34.89 27.27 4.34
N PRO A 110 35.83 27.78 5.16
CA PRO A 110 36.03 29.21 5.33
C PRO A 110 36.76 29.84 4.13
N ILE A 111 36.30 31.03 3.72
CA ILE A 111 36.94 31.88 2.72
C ILE A 111 37.64 33.01 3.48
N ALA A 112 38.97 32.95 3.52
CA ALA A 112 39.80 33.86 4.33
C ALA A 112 41.05 34.29 3.53
N PRO A 113 40.90 35.18 2.53
CA PRO A 113 42.02 35.69 1.74
C PRO A 113 43.03 36.46 2.60
N LEU A 114 44.31 36.32 2.26
CA LEU A 114 45.42 37.02 2.92
C LEU A 114 45.58 38.47 2.41
N GLU A 115 46.23 39.32 3.22
CA GLU A 115 46.67 40.64 2.76
C GLU A 115 47.63 40.49 1.57
N GLY A 116 47.42 41.28 0.52
CA GLY A 116 48.15 41.21 -0.74
C GLY A 116 47.48 40.36 -1.83
N GLU A 117 46.49 39.53 -1.51
CA GLU A 117 45.73 38.77 -2.53
C GLU A 117 44.88 39.69 -3.42
N ARG A 118 44.47 39.18 -4.60
CA ARG A 118 43.53 39.89 -5.47
C ARG A 118 42.09 39.67 -5.03
N PHE A 119 41.30 40.73 -5.07
CA PHE A 119 39.86 40.67 -4.91
C PHE A 119 39.21 39.83 -6.03
N ASN A 120 38.29 38.94 -5.67
CA ASN A 120 37.43 38.21 -6.60
C ASN A 120 35.96 38.59 -6.31
N ASP A 121 35.29 39.21 -7.29
CA ASP A 121 33.91 39.65 -7.21
C ASP A 121 32.90 38.48 -6.98
N GLU A 122 33.29 37.23 -7.23
CA GLU A 122 32.46 36.03 -6.96
C GLU A 122 32.51 35.55 -5.50
N LEU A 123 33.59 35.83 -4.76
CA LEU A 123 33.85 35.26 -3.43
C LEU A 123 33.94 36.31 -2.31
N HIS A 124 34.26 37.55 -2.66
CA HIS A 124 34.58 38.62 -1.72
C HIS A 124 33.61 39.80 -1.89
N THR A 125 33.42 40.58 -0.84
CA THR A 125 32.64 41.82 -0.83
C THR A 125 33.49 42.93 -0.24
N ALA A 126 33.77 43.96 -1.05
CA ALA A 126 34.53 45.12 -0.62
C ALA A 126 33.62 46.04 0.22
N ILE A 127 33.84 46.08 1.53
CA ILE A 127 33.04 46.92 2.45
C ILE A 127 33.65 48.31 2.65
N GLU A 128 34.96 48.43 2.46
CA GLU A 128 35.72 49.69 2.48
C GLU A 128 36.75 49.67 1.34
N THR A 129 37.13 50.87 0.88
CA THR A 129 38.11 51.07 -0.19
C THR A 129 39.08 52.19 0.19
N THR A 130 40.30 51.82 0.59
CA THR A 130 41.31 52.75 1.11
C THR A 130 42.30 53.16 0.01
N GLN A 131 42.65 54.45 -0.07
CA GLN A 131 43.69 54.90 -0.99
C GLN A 131 45.07 54.44 -0.52
N LYS A 132 45.74 53.63 -1.34
CA LYS A 132 47.09 53.08 -1.09
C LYS A 132 47.90 53.21 -2.40
N PRO A 133 48.60 54.34 -2.65
CA PRO A 133 49.24 54.59 -3.94
C PRO A 133 50.31 53.55 -4.35
N LEU A 134 50.92 52.89 -3.37
CA LEU A 134 52.00 51.90 -3.53
C LEU A 134 51.50 50.45 -3.73
N LEU A 135 50.19 50.23 -3.87
CA LEU A 135 49.59 48.92 -4.08
C LEU A 135 48.70 48.92 -5.34
N PRO A 136 48.61 47.79 -6.07
CA PRO A 136 47.72 47.67 -7.23
C PRO A 136 46.24 47.85 -6.85
N ASP A 137 45.42 48.32 -7.78
CA ASP A 137 43.98 48.40 -7.61
C ASP A 137 43.35 47.01 -7.40
N LYS A 138 42.30 46.92 -6.57
CA LYS A 138 41.65 45.65 -6.15
C LYS A 138 42.57 44.65 -5.41
N THR A 139 43.70 45.08 -4.82
CA THR A 139 44.44 44.24 -3.84
C THR A 139 43.76 44.31 -2.46
N ILE A 140 43.64 43.16 -1.79
CA ILE A 140 43.05 43.02 -0.45
C ILE A 140 44.04 43.55 0.61
N LEU A 141 43.56 44.44 1.47
CA LEU A 141 44.31 45.08 2.55
C LEU A 141 44.06 44.40 3.90
N SER A 142 42.82 44.00 4.17
CA SER A 142 42.48 43.27 5.39
C SER A 142 41.17 42.51 5.23
N LEU A 143 41.08 41.40 5.97
CA LEU A 143 39.86 40.62 6.15
C LEU A 143 39.11 41.15 7.37
N VAL A 144 37.90 41.66 7.18
CA VAL A 144 37.04 42.15 8.28
C VAL A 144 36.09 41.05 8.75
N ARG A 145 35.67 40.16 7.84
CA ARG A 145 34.83 39.00 8.18
C ARG A 145 35.07 37.85 7.20
N LYS A 146 35.31 36.65 7.73
CA LYS A 146 35.43 35.42 6.92
C LYS A 146 34.19 35.16 6.07
N GLY A 147 34.38 34.77 4.82
CA GLY A 147 33.34 34.16 4.01
C GLY A 147 33.22 32.67 4.31
N TYR A 148 32.19 32.02 3.79
CA TYR A 148 31.94 30.59 3.96
C TYR A 148 31.21 30.02 2.75
N MET A 149 31.58 28.79 2.36
CA MET A 149 30.89 27.99 1.33
C MET A 149 30.59 26.59 1.84
N ILE A 150 29.56 25.93 1.29
CA ILE A 150 29.26 24.51 1.52
C ILE A 150 29.31 23.82 0.16
N GLU A 151 30.10 22.76 0.04
CA GLU A 151 30.38 22.11 -1.24
C GLU A 151 30.81 23.15 -2.30
N ASN A 152 29.93 23.48 -3.24
CA ASN A 152 30.15 24.49 -4.28
C ASN A 152 29.19 25.71 -4.17
N GLU A 153 28.38 25.85 -3.11
CA GLU A 153 27.51 27.02 -2.89
C GLU A 153 28.16 28.05 -1.95
N LEU A 154 28.23 29.30 -2.39
CA LEU A 154 28.61 30.43 -1.54
C LEU A 154 27.50 30.74 -0.53
N ILE A 155 27.78 30.52 0.75
CA ILE A 155 26.86 30.81 1.85
C ILE A 155 26.99 32.27 2.30
N ARG A 156 28.23 32.78 2.35
CA ARG A 156 28.53 34.19 2.64
C ARG A 156 29.85 34.60 1.98
N PRO A 157 29.93 35.72 1.23
CA PRO A 157 31.22 36.23 0.75
C PRO A 157 32.10 36.69 1.92
N ALA A 158 33.41 36.79 1.68
CA ALA A 158 34.34 37.39 2.65
C ALA A 158 34.26 38.91 2.60
N GLU A 159 34.04 39.57 3.74
CA GLU A 159 33.99 41.03 3.82
C GLU A 159 35.43 41.55 4.02
N VAL A 160 35.91 42.34 3.06
CA VAL A 160 37.31 42.78 2.96
C VAL A 160 37.42 44.28 2.72
N VAL A 161 38.55 44.85 3.15
CA VAL A 161 38.98 46.19 2.72
C VAL A 161 39.89 46.04 1.51
N ILE A 162 39.67 46.82 0.46
CA ILE A 162 40.51 46.82 -0.74
C ILE A 162 41.28 48.13 -0.93
N SER A 163 42.40 48.04 -1.63
CA SER A 163 43.15 49.17 -2.14
C SER A 163 42.48 49.80 -3.35
N ARG A 164 42.59 51.13 -3.42
CA ARG A 164 42.38 51.92 -4.62
C ARG A 164 43.65 52.72 -4.90
N GLY A 165 44.42 52.27 -5.88
CA GLY A 165 45.82 52.66 -6.03
C GLY A 165 46.39 52.28 -7.39
N GLY A 166 47.34 53.08 -7.85
CA GLY A 166 48.08 52.84 -9.08
C GLY A 166 49.35 53.68 -9.03
N GLY A 167 50.48 53.02 -8.82
CA GLY A 167 51.79 53.66 -8.67
C GLY A 167 52.89 52.62 -8.54
N GLU A 168 53.80 52.62 -9.50
CA GLU A 168 55.07 51.91 -9.42
C GLU A 168 56.09 52.74 -8.58
N LEU A 169 57.14 52.09 -8.09
CA LEU A 169 58.08 52.63 -7.09
C LEU A 169 59.26 53.41 -7.73
N GLU A 170 59.73 54.49 -7.07
CA GLU A 170 61.13 54.99 -7.07
C GLU A 170 61.38 55.88 -5.81
N ALA A 171 62.64 56.26 -5.49
CA ALA A 171 63.06 56.82 -4.18
C ALA A 171 64.35 57.70 -4.19
N SER A 172 64.61 58.53 -3.14
CA SER A 172 65.96 58.84 -2.55
C SER A 172 66.07 60.05 -1.54
N ASP A 173 66.55 59.76 -0.31
CA ASP A 173 67.71 60.30 0.46
C ASP A 173 68.07 61.78 0.86
N VAL A 174 68.25 61.94 2.21
CA VAL A 174 69.44 62.51 2.97
C VAL A 174 69.57 64.04 3.28
N LYS A 175 70.49 64.40 4.22
CA LYS A 175 70.54 65.60 5.11
C LYS A 175 71.95 66.28 5.24
N MET A 176 71.99 67.49 5.85
CA MET A 176 72.78 67.89 7.07
C MET A 176 73.61 69.22 7.03
N GLU A 177 74.20 69.63 8.18
CA GLU A 177 74.63 71.01 8.58
C GLU A 177 76.16 71.20 8.80
N VAL A 178 76.64 72.40 9.24
CA VAL A 178 77.58 72.63 10.42
C VAL A 178 77.88 74.13 10.72
N LYS A 179 78.49 74.47 11.89
CA LYS A 179 78.69 75.83 12.52
C LYS A 179 80.07 75.92 13.28
N SER A 180 80.62 76.97 13.95
CA SER A 180 80.26 78.37 14.35
C SER A 180 81.47 79.18 14.95
N LYS A 181 81.37 80.53 15.12
CA LYS A 181 82.11 81.45 16.07
C LYS A 181 83.62 81.76 15.77
N THR A 182 84.40 82.69 16.43
CA THR A 182 84.28 83.47 17.71
C THR A 182 85.13 84.78 17.76
N ASP A 183 84.84 85.69 18.73
CA ASP A 183 85.67 86.79 19.31
C ASP A 183 86.80 86.23 20.26
N GLY A 184 87.84 86.90 20.78
CA GLY A 184 88.27 88.33 20.89
C GLY A 184 89.49 88.49 21.85
N SER A 185 89.72 89.57 22.61
CA SER A 185 89.36 91.01 22.53
C SER A 185 90.07 91.79 23.69
N LYS A 186 90.55 93.05 23.49
CA LYS A 186 91.32 93.83 24.53
C LYS A 186 91.19 95.37 24.44
N LEU A 187 90.27 96.02 25.17
CA LEU A 187 90.13 97.51 25.15
C LEU A 187 89.62 98.20 26.45
N LEU A 188 89.83 97.59 27.61
CA LEU A 188 89.24 97.96 28.93
C LEU A 188 89.67 99.31 29.56
N ARG A 189 90.31 100.24 28.82
CA ARG A 189 90.55 101.63 29.29
C ARG A 189 89.80 102.74 28.55
N ARG A 190 89.09 102.42 27.45
CA ARG A 190 87.94 103.23 27.00
C ARG A 190 86.68 102.96 27.82
N PHE A 191 86.74 102.00 28.76
CA PHE A 191 85.59 101.43 29.46
C PHE A 191 84.76 102.46 30.21
N TRP A 192 85.26 103.09 31.28
CA TRP A 192 84.40 103.86 32.20
C TRP A 192 83.62 105.04 31.60
N LEU A 193 84.23 105.85 30.71
CA LEU A 193 83.53 106.94 30.02
C LEU A 193 82.66 106.47 28.84
N LYS A 194 82.86 105.23 28.36
CA LYS A 194 81.97 104.59 27.39
C LYS A 194 80.84 103.81 28.08
N VAL A 195 81.05 103.29 29.29
CA VAL A 195 80.06 102.57 30.11
C VAL A 195 78.89 103.49 30.45
N PHE A 196 79.13 104.66 31.06
CA PHE A 196 78.04 105.60 31.39
C PHE A 196 77.25 106.13 30.17
N LYS A 197 77.83 106.07 28.95
CA LYS A 197 77.12 106.43 27.71
C LYS A 197 76.44 105.21 27.07
N GLN A 198 77.08 104.04 27.13
CA GLN A 198 76.46 102.76 26.74
C GLN A 198 75.25 102.49 27.61
N GLU A 199 75.33 102.57 28.93
CA GLU A 199 74.20 102.32 29.82
C GLU A 199 73.01 103.25 29.51
N PHE A 200 73.24 104.48 29.05
CA PHE A 200 72.17 105.37 28.61
C PHE A 200 71.61 105.00 27.22
N GLU A 201 72.47 104.76 26.23
CA GLU A 201 72.10 104.29 24.88
C GLU A 201 71.45 102.89 24.90
N GLU A 202 71.81 102.05 25.87
CA GLU A 202 71.35 100.69 26.12
C GLU A 202 70.06 100.69 26.93
N LEU A 203 69.83 101.66 27.83
CA LEU A 203 68.52 101.92 28.43
C LEU A 203 67.53 102.51 27.42
N GLU A 204 67.93 103.41 26.52
CA GLU A 204 67.07 103.86 25.42
C GLU A 204 66.80 102.72 24.42
N GLY A 205 67.81 101.91 24.10
CA GLY A 205 67.63 100.69 23.28
C GLY A 205 66.72 99.66 23.92
N GLN A 206 66.84 99.43 25.24
CA GLN A 206 65.91 98.58 25.99
C GLN A 206 64.51 99.17 26.04
N LYS A 207 64.36 100.49 26.21
CA LYS A 207 63.07 101.19 26.16
C LYS A 207 62.39 101.01 24.80
N GLN A 208 63.08 101.29 23.68
CA GLN A 208 62.52 101.05 22.34
C GLN A 208 62.17 99.57 22.11
N LYS A 209 62.95 98.64 22.64
CA LYS A 209 62.70 97.20 22.55
C LYS A 209 61.52 96.75 23.42
N LEU A 210 61.25 97.43 24.54
CA LEU A 210 60.06 97.24 25.36
C LEU A 210 58.82 97.88 24.70
N GLU A 211 58.94 99.06 24.11
CA GLU A 211 57.88 99.73 23.34
C GLU A 211 57.49 98.93 22.08
N GLY A 212 58.46 98.30 21.42
CA GLY A 212 58.23 97.34 20.33
C GLY A 212 57.47 96.11 20.81
N ARG A 213 57.94 95.44 21.87
CA ARG A 213 57.25 94.27 22.46
C ARG A 213 55.86 94.60 23.01
N LEU A 214 55.65 95.81 23.53
CA LEU A 214 54.33 96.26 23.98
C LEU A 214 53.36 96.40 22.80
N ARG A 215 53.86 96.76 21.61
CA ARG A 215 53.08 96.79 20.37
C ARG A 215 52.78 95.38 19.84
N GLU A 216 53.76 94.49 19.82
CA GLU A 216 53.57 93.06 19.50
C GLU A 216 52.52 92.40 20.43
N ILE A 217 52.52 92.77 21.72
CA ILE A 217 51.52 92.32 22.70
C ILE A 217 50.13 92.90 22.40
N GLY A 218 50.03 94.19 22.05
CA GLY A 218 48.75 94.80 21.63
C GLY A 218 48.17 94.19 20.35
N GLU A 219 49.00 93.99 19.32
CA GLU A 219 48.62 93.37 18.05
C GLU A 219 48.17 91.91 18.26
N SER A 220 48.85 91.15 19.13
CA SER A 220 48.42 89.79 19.48
C SER A 220 47.19 89.76 20.41
N GLU A 221 46.96 90.78 21.25
CA GLU A 221 45.71 90.93 22.00
C GLU A 221 44.52 91.16 21.06
N GLU A 222 44.65 92.03 20.05
CA GLU A 222 43.58 92.27 19.06
C GLU A 222 43.25 91.00 18.26
N VAL A 223 44.27 90.24 17.83
CA VAL A 223 44.08 88.94 17.14
C VAL A 223 43.36 87.94 18.04
N LEU A 224 43.73 87.84 19.33
CA LEU A 224 43.03 86.97 20.29
C LEU A 224 41.58 87.44 20.53
N GLN A 225 41.33 88.74 20.64
CA GLN A 225 39.98 89.28 20.76
C GLN A 225 39.12 89.03 19.51
N MET A 226 39.71 89.01 18.31
CA MET A 226 39.03 88.57 17.08
C MET A 226 38.70 87.07 17.14
N SER A 227 39.67 86.21 17.45
CA SER A 227 39.46 84.76 17.55
C SER A 227 38.38 84.38 18.57
N VAL A 228 38.34 85.05 19.72
CA VAL A 228 37.28 84.83 20.74
C VAL A 228 35.89 85.17 20.20
N LYS A 229 35.74 86.30 19.49
CA LYS A 229 34.46 86.70 18.85
C LYS A 229 34.02 85.69 17.79
N GLU A 230 34.98 85.11 17.06
CA GLU A 230 34.71 84.09 16.04
C GLU A 230 34.27 82.76 16.68
N PHE A 231 34.94 82.30 17.74
CA PHE A 231 34.53 81.13 18.52
C PHE A 231 33.15 81.29 19.18
N ASP A 232 32.81 82.45 19.75
CA ASP A 232 31.46 82.68 20.29
C ASP A 232 30.40 82.71 19.17
N ALA A 233 30.72 83.22 17.97
CA ALA A 233 29.83 83.14 16.82
C ALA A 233 29.63 81.69 16.33
N GLU A 234 30.66 80.84 16.38
CA GLU A 234 30.53 79.39 16.11
C GLU A 234 29.70 78.68 17.18
N ARG A 235 29.92 79.03 18.46
CA ARG A 235 29.19 78.49 19.60
C ARG A 235 27.69 78.79 19.54
N GLU A 236 27.29 79.98 19.08
CA GLU A 236 25.88 80.31 18.83
C GLU A 236 25.30 79.56 17.61
N LYS A 237 26.07 79.37 16.53
CA LYS A 237 25.65 78.48 15.41
C LYS A 237 25.44 77.05 15.90
N PHE A 238 26.31 76.55 16.80
CA PHE A 238 26.20 75.21 17.38
C PHE A 238 24.97 75.08 18.29
N LYS A 239 24.74 76.03 19.21
CA LYS A 239 23.52 76.06 20.04
C LYS A 239 22.24 75.99 19.20
N LYS A 240 22.16 76.74 18.10
CA LYS A 240 21.00 76.69 17.18
C LYS A 240 20.80 75.31 16.57
N LYS A 241 21.86 74.68 16.05
CA LYS A 241 21.80 73.29 15.53
C LYS A 241 21.35 72.29 16.59
N VAL A 242 21.85 72.41 17.83
CA VAL A 242 21.41 71.56 18.95
C VAL A 242 19.91 71.74 19.22
N GLY A 243 19.40 72.98 19.23
CA GLY A 243 17.96 73.26 19.40
C GLY A 243 17.09 72.73 18.26
N GLU A 244 17.57 72.77 17.01
CA GLU A 244 16.90 72.13 15.86
C GLU A 244 16.87 70.60 16.00
N TRP A 245 17.95 70.00 16.50
CA TRP A 245 18.04 68.56 16.72
C TRP A 245 17.18 68.07 17.90
N THR A 246 17.11 68.80 19.01
CA THR A 246 16.20 68.47 20.11
C THR A 246 14.75 68.56 19.67
N LYS A 247 14.36 69.62 18.94
CA LYS A 247 12.99 69.77 18.43
C LYS A 247 12.61 68.66 17.45
N ARG A 248 13.50 68.27 16.53
CA ARG A 248 13.28 67.11 15.64
C ARG A 248 13.18 65.79 16.40
N LYS A 249 13.92 65.62 17.51
CA LYS A 249 13.79 64.45 18.38
C LYS A 249 12.39 64.42 19.01
N GLU A 250 11.96 65.51 19.63
CA GLU A 250 10.64 65.65 20.27
C GLU A 250 9.49 65.44 19.27
N GLU A 251 9.63 65.89 18.02
CA GLU A 251 8.66 65.68 16.94
C GLU A 251 8.58 64.21 16.48
N ALA A 252 9.70 63.48 16.47
CA ALA A 252 9.75 62.07 16.05
C ALA A 252 9.42 61.07 17.18
N GLU A 253 9.72 61.40 18.44
CA GLU A 253 9.48 60.57 19.62
C GLU A 253 8.05 60.00 19.74
N PRO A 254 6.95 60.73 19.45
CA PRO A 254 5.60 60.15 19.44
C PRO A 254 5.33 59.18 18.27
N GLU A 255 6.02 59.31 17.13
CA GLU A 255 5.91 58.31 16.04
C GLU A 255 6.69 57.04 16.36
N VAL A 256 7.90 57.17 16.91
CA VAL A 256 8.70 56.03 17.39
C VAL A 256 7.92 55.24 18.44
N ASN A 257 7.27 55.91 19.40
CA ASN A 257 6.41 55.26 20.41
C ASN A 257 5.20 54.54 19.79
N LYS A 258 4.55 55.10 18.77
CA LYS A 258 3.47 54.40 18.02
C LYS A 258 3.99 53.17 17.28
N LEU A 259 5.16 53.25 16.65
CA LEU A 259 5.79 52.13 15.95
C LEU A 259 6.21 51.02 16.93
N GLU A 260 6.71 51.37 18.12
CA GLU A 260 6.96 50.40 19.19
C GLU A 260 5.69 49.69 19.67
N GLN A 261 4.61 50.44 19.91
CA GLN A 261 3.32 49.86 20.31
C GLN A 261 2.80 48.91 19.23
N ARG A 262 2.86 49.31 17.95
CA ARG A 262 2.45 48.45 16.83
C ARG A 262 3.35 47.23 16.65
N LYS A 263 4.66 47.36 16.87
CA LYS A 263 5.61 46.23 16.92
C LYS A 263 5.23 45.24 18.02
N LYS A 264 4.91 45.71 19.23
CA LYS A 264 4.47 44.88 20.36
C LYS A 264 3.18 44.10 20.06
N VAL A 265 2.20 44.74 19.41
CA VAL A 265 0.97 44.07 18.93
C VAL A 265 1.28 43.00 17.87
N LEU A 266 2.04 43.35 16.82
CA LEU A 266 2.42 42.41 15.75
C LEU A 266 3.21 41.21 16.28
N THR A 267 4.07 41.39 17.29
CA THR A 267 4.75 40.24 17.94
C THR A 267 3.80 39.33 18.70
N ALA A 268 2.75 39.87 19.34
CA ALA A 268 1.75 39.05 20.03
C ALA A 268 0.87 38.28 19.02
N GLU A 269 0.47 38.93 17.92
CA GLU A 269 -0.25 38.29 16.81
C GLU A 269 0.57 37.15 16.19
N LEU A 270 1.88 37.35 15.99
CA LEU A 270 2.79 36.32 15.47
C LEU A 270 2.93 35.11 16.41
N GLU A 271 3.00 35.30 17.74
CA GLU A 271 3.05 34.17 18.68
C GLU A 271 1.72 33.39 18.73
N GLU A 272 0.57 34.07 18.64
CA GLU A 272 -0.72 33.38 18.55
C GLU A 272 -0.86 32.62 17.22
N ILE A 273 -0.38 33.18 16.10
CA ILE A 273 -0.33 32.47 14.80
C ILE A 273 0.59 31.24 14.87
N LYS A 274 1.77 31.33 15.50
CA LYS A 274 2.66 30.17 15.73
C LYS A 274 1.97 29.08 16.57
N LYS A 275 1.23 29.48 17.60
CA LYS A 275 0.46 28.59 18.48
C LYS A 275 -0.71 27.92 17.74
N GLN A 276 -1.37 28.62 16.82
CA GLN A 276 -2.38 28.02 15.95
C GLN A 276 -1.76 27.06 14.93
N LEU A 277 -0.61 27.42 14.34
CA LEU A 277 0.15 26.54 13.45
C LEU A 277 0.62 25.25 14.14
N SER A 278 1.05 25.30 15.41
CA SER A 278 1.47 24.09 16.12
C SER A 278 0.27 23.16 16.42
N VAL A 279 -0.90 23.70 16.74
CA VAL A 279 -2.15 22.93 16.88
C VAL A 279 -2.61 22.34 15.54
N ILE A 280 -2.46 23.07 14.43
CA ILE A 280 -2.73 22.54 13.08
C ILE A 280 -1.75 21.41 12.75
N HIS A 281 -0.47 21.55 13.10
CA HIS A 281 0.54 20.53 12.84
C HIS A 281 0.31 19.25 13.64
N THR A 282 0.00 19.34 14.95
CA THR A 282 -0.36 18.15 15.73
C THR A 282 -1.63 17.48 15.19
N LYS A 283 -2.63 18.25 14.76
CA LYS A 283 -3.85 17.70 14.13
C LYS A 283 -3.56 17.03 12.79
N SER A 284 -2.66 17.58 11.99
CA SER A 284 -2.20 16.96 10.73
C SER A 284 -1.52 15.61 11.01
N ASN A 285 -0.67 15.55 12.04
CA ASN A 285 0.02 14.31 12.42
C ASN A 285 -0.96 13.26 12.98
N GLU A 286 -1.96 13.64 13.79
CA GLU A 286 -3.06 12.74 14.19
C GLU A 286 -3.82 12.17 12.98
N LEU A 287 -4.12 13.00 11.98
CA LEU A 287 -4.85 12.59 10.78
C LEU A 287 -4.04 11.67 9.88
N ASN A 288 -2.72 11.90 9.76
CA ASN A 288 -1.81 10.98 9.06
C ASN A 288 -1.76 9.61 9.77
N LEU A 289 -1.59 9.56 11.10
CA LEU A 289 -1.61 8.30 11.85
C LEU A 289 -2.95 7.54 11.69
N LYS A 290 -4.08 8.24 11.62
CA LYS A 290 -5.40 7.63 11.34
C LYS A 290 -5.51 7.11 9.91
N LYS A 291 -5.02 7.87 8.93
CA LYS A 291 -4.95 7.45 7.51
C LYS A 291 -4.11 6.19 7.36
N ASP A 292 -2.94 6.13 7.98
CA ASP A 292 -2.03 4.99 7.88
C ASP A 292 -2.64 3.73 8.51
N LYS A 293 -3.34 3.87 9.65
CA LYS A 293 -4.14 2.80 10.25
C LYS A 293 -5.23 2.28 9.31
N ILE A 294 -5.98 3.18 8.64
CA ILE A 294 -7.01 2.82 7.66
C ILE A 294 -6.40 2.09 6.45
N VAL A 295 -5.21 2.49 6.00
CA VAL A 295 -4.49 1.79 4.90
C VAL A 295 -4.11 0.36 5.33
N VAL A 296 -3.59 0.16 6.54
CA VAL A 296 -3.27 -1.18 7.07
C VAL A 296 -4.53 -2.05 7.21
N GLU A 297 -5.63 -1.49 7.72
CA GLU A 297 -6.92 -2.19 7.82
C GLU A 297 -7.49 -2.54 6.44
N SER A 298 -7.37 -1.65 5.45
CA SER A 298 -7.77 -1.91 4.07
C SER A 298 -6.96 -3.03 3.42
N ILE A 299 -5.65 -3.11 3.67
CA ILE A 299 -4.79 -4.19 3.17
C ILE A 299 -5.16 -5.52 3.84
N ALA A 300 -5.40 -5.51 5.16
CA ALA A 300 -5.84 -6.71 5.88
C ALA A 300 -7.19 -7.25 5.38
N LEU A 301 -8.15 -6.36 5.09
CA LEU A 301 -9.43 -6.73 4.48
C LEU A 301 -9.27 -7.25 3.03
N GLY A 302 -8.34 -6.68 2.25
CA GLY A 302 -7.99 -7.19 0.92
C GLY A 302 -7.50 -8.64 0.98
N ASN A 303 -6.51 -8.91 1.83
CA ASN A 303 -5.94 -10.25 2.03
C ASN A 303 -6.96 -11.25 2.61
N TYR A 304 -7.97 -10.78 3.36
CA TYR A 304 -9.06 -11.63 3.85
C TYR A 304 -10.08 -11.96 2.74
N ASN A 305 -10.44 -10.99 1.89
CA ASN A 305 -11.28 -11.22 0.73
C ASN A 305 -10.63 -12.17 -0.29
N GLU A 306 -9.30 -12.09 -0.47
CA GLU A 306 -8.54 -13.01 -1.32
C GLU A 306 -8.66 -14.47 -0.84
N LYS A 307 -8.52 -14.70 0.48
CA LYS A 307 -8.74 -16.04 1.08
C LYS A 307 -10.18 -16.53 0.94
N LEU A 308 -11.17 -15.64 1.12
CA LEU A 308 -12.58 -15.98 0.90
C LEU A 308 -12.88 -16.33 -0.57
N LEU A 309 -12.14 -15.75 -1.53
CA LEU A 309 -12.24 -16.14 -2.93
C LEU A 309 -11.61 -17.52 -3.18
N GLU A 310 -10.44 -17.82 -2.60
CA GLU A 310 -9.88 -19.19 -2.67
C GLU A 310 -10.79 -20.25 -2.04
N GLU A 311 -11.36 -19.96 -0.87
CA GLU A 311 -12.29 -20.87 -0.17
C GLU A 311 -13.57 -21.07 -1.00
N ARG A 312 -14.09 -20.01 -1.62
CA ARG A 312 -15.24 -20.09 -2.54
C ARG A 312 -14.91 -20.88 -3.80
N GLU A 313 -13.70 -20.77 -4.35
CA GLU A 313 -13.27 -21.53 -5.53
C GLU A 313 -13.16 -23.03 -5.21
N LYS A 314 -12.58 -23.38 -4.05
CA LYS A 314 -12.54 -24.77 -3.54
C LYS A 314 -13.96 -25.34 -3.39
N LEU A 315 -14.87 -24.61 -2.73
CA LEU A 315 -16.27 -25.02 -2.55
C LEU A 315 -17.05 -25.13 -3.88
N LEU A 316 -16.70 -24.36 -4.91
CA LEU A 316 -17.29 -24.51 -6.25
C LEU A 316 -16.80 -25.79 -6.94
N ASN A 317 -15.50 -26.10 -6.84
CA ASN A 317 -14.94 -27.35 -7.38
C ASN A 317 -15.51 -28.58 -6.66
N ASP A 318 -15.64 -28.53 -5.32
CA ASP A 318 -16.28 -29.58 -4.52
C ASP A 318 -17.75 -29.81 -4.95
N LEU A 319 -18.47 -28.72 -5.23
CA LEU A 319 -19.86 -28.75 -5.69
C LEU A 319 -19.99 -29.29 -7.13
N GLU A 320 -19.03 -29.01 -8.01
CA GLU A 320 -18.95 -29.68 -9.32
C GLU A 320 -18.69 -31.19 -9.19
N GLU A 321 -17.78 -31.61 -8.31
CA GLU A 321 -17.52 -33.05 -8.09
C GLU A 321 -18.74 -33.77 -7.51
N LEU A 322 -19.47 -33.13 -6.58
CA LEU A 322 -20.73 -33.64 -6.04
C LEU A 322 -21.83 -33.72 -7.10
N ASN A 323 -21.94 -32.75 -8.01
CA ASN A 323 -22.89 -32.82 -9.13
C ASN A 323 -22.56 -33.98 -10.07
N ARG A 324 -21.29 -34.17 -10.46
CA ARG A 324 -20.87 -35.30 -11.31
C ARG A 324 -21.14 -36.66 -10.64
N LYS A 325 -20.96 -36.76 -9.32
CA LYS A 325 -21.34 -37.96 -8.54
C LYS A 325 -22.85 -38.16 -8.52
N LYS A 326 -23.65 -37.10 -8.40
CA LYS A 326 -25.11 -37.18 -8.50
C LYS A 326 -25.54 -37.65 -9.88
N GLU A 327 -24.96 -37.12 -10.96
CA GLU A 327 -25.26 -37.52 -12.34
C GLU A 327 -24.92 -39.00 -12.59
N SER A 328 -23.82 -39.51 -12.02
CA SER A 328 -23.51 -40.96 -12.03
C SER A 328 -24.56 -41.79 -11.30
N LEU A 329 -24.94 -41.38 -10.08
CA LEU A 329 -25.95 -42.10 -9.28
C LEU A 329 -27.35 -42.04 -9.88
N ASP A 330 -27.73 -40.91 -10.50
CA ASP A 330 -28.97 -40.79 -11.26
C ASP A 330 -28.95 -41.76 -12.47
N ALA A 331 -27.82 -41.91 -13.16
CA ALA A 331 -27.67 -42.85 -14.27
C ALA A 331 -27.73 -44.33 -13.82
N GLU A 332 -27.02 -44.68 -12.73
CA GLU A 332 -27.09 -46.01 -12.11
C GLU A 332 -28.51 -46.35 -11.65
N LEU A 333 -29.25 -45.38 -11.10
CA LEU A 333 -30.64 -45.55 -10.68
C LEU A 333 -31.57 -45.78 -11.87
N ASN A 334 -31.42 -45.04 -12.97
CA ASN A 334 -32.16 -45.29 -14.21
C ASN A 334 -31.90 -46.71 -14.77
N GLU A 335 -30.65 -47.18 -14.74
CA GLU A 335 -30.29 -48.53 -15.20
C GLU A 335 -30.91 -49.63 -14.29
N ILE A 336 -31.09 -49.34 -13.00
CA ILE A 336 -31.79 -50.23 -12.06
C ILE A 336 -33.30 -50.22 -12.32
N GLU A 337 -33.90 -49.05 -12.56
CA GLU A 337 -35.33 -48.94 -12.89
C GLU A 337 -35.68 -49.65 -14.20
N GLU A 338 -34.84 -49.54 -15.25
CA GLU A 338 -35.00 -50.28 -16.50
C GLU A 338 -34.94 -51.81 -16.29
N LYS A 339 -33.99 -52.30 -15.48
CA LYS A 339 -33.90 -53.73 -15.11
C LYS A 339 -35.11 -54.22 -14.31
N ILE A 340 -35.67 -53.38 -13.44
CA ILE A 340 -36.91 -53.69 -12.70
C ILE A 340 -38.11 -53.76 -13.66
N ALA A 341 -38.21 -52.82 -14.60
CA ALA A 341 -39.27 -52.84 -15.61
C ALA A 341 -39.21 -54.08 -16.51
N LEU A 342 -38.03 -54.44 -17.01
CA LEU A 342 -37.81 -55.66 -17.81
C LEU A 342 -38.17 -56.93 -17.01
N SER A 343 -37.72 -57.03 -15.75
CA SER A 343 -38.05 -58.14 -14.85
C SER A 343 -39.56 -58.26 -14.57
N SER A 344 -40.26 -57.11 -14.44
CA SER A 344 -41.72 -57.08 -14.29
C SER A 344 -42.44 -57.52 -15.57
N GLU A 345 -41.94 -57.15 -16.76
CA GLU A 345 -42.51 -57.63 -18.02
C GLU A 345 -42.30 -59.14 -18.21
N GLU A 346 -41.12 -59.66 -17.85
CA GLU A 346 -40.86 -61.11 -17.84
C GLU A 346 -41.78 -61.86 -16.88
N GLN A 347 -42.06 -61.31 -15.69
CA GLN A 347 -43.03 -61.87 -14.75
C GLN A 347 -44.44 -61.90 -15.34
N MET A 348 -44.94 -60.79 -15.92
CA MET A 348 -46.26 -60.76 -16.57
C MET A 348 -46.35 -61.76 -17.73
N ARG A 349 -45.33 -61.85 -18.59
CA ARG A 349 -45.25 -62.84 -19.69
C ARG A 349 -45.23 -64.29 -19.17
N MET A 350 -44.69 -64.55 -17.98
CA MET A 350 -44.70 -65.86 -17.35
C MET A 350 -46.03 -66.17 -16.66
N GLU A 351 -46.75 -65.18 -16.14
CA GLU A 351 -48.11 -65.34 -15.62
C GLU A 351 -49.14 -65.56 -16.74
N GLU A 352 -49.03 -64.84 -17.87
CA GLU A 352 -49.83 -65.14 -19.07
C GLU A 352 -49.64 -66.58 -19.55
N LYS A 353 -48.41 -67.10 -19.56
CA LYS A 353 -48.14 -68.50 -19.92
C LYS A 353 -48.77 -69.47 -18.94
N LYS A 354 -48.67 -69.21 -17.62
CA LYS A 354 -49.35 -70.02 -16.60
C LYS A 354 -50.86 -70.02 -16.77
N ALA A 355 -51.46 -68.86 -17.07
CA ALA A 355 -52.89 -68.73 -17.31
C ALA A 355 -53.32 -69.56 -18.53
N ARG A 356 -52.66 -69.37 -19.68
CA ARG A 356 -52.96 -70.15 -20.90
C ARG A 356 -52.81 -71.65 -20.68
N SER A 357 -51.75 -72.10 -20.01
CA SER A 357 -51.59 -73.53 -19.70
C SER A 357 -52.55 -74.04 -18.63
N ALA A 358 -53.11 -73.18 -17.78
CA ALA A 358 -54.22 -73.55 -16.88
C ALA A 358 -55.55 -73.64 -17.65
N ASP A 359 -55.80 -72.77 -18.62
CA ASP A 359 -56.96 -72.85 -19.53
C ASP A 359 -56.89 -74.11 -20.42
N GLU A 360 -55.70 -74.42 -20.96
CA GLU A 360 -55.41 -75.65 -21.71
C GLU A 360 -55.66 -76.89 -20.84
N LEU A 361 -55.16 -76.91 -19.59
CA LEU A 361 -55.43 -77.99 -18.64
C LEU A 361 -56.91 -78.11 -18.30
N SER A 362 -57.62 -76.98 -18.06
CA SER A 362 -59.06 -76.98 -17.80
C SER A 362 -59.86 -77.54 -18.98
N SER A 363 -59.48 -77.21 -20.22
CA SER A 363 -60.10 -77.77 -21.42
C SER A 363 -59.87 -79.28 -21.54
N VAL A 364 -58.66 -79.76 -21.22
CA VAL A 364 -58.33 -81.19 -21.22
C VAL A 364 -59.01 -81.94 -20.07
N GLU A 365 -59.18 -81.31 -18.90
CA GLU A 365 -59.95 -81.88 -17.79
C GLU A 365 -61.45 -81.98 -18.12
N GLU A 366 -62.02 -80.98 -18.79
CA GLU A 366 -63.38 -81.05 -19.32
C GLU A 366 -63.54 -82.16 -20.37
N GLU A 367 -62.63 -82.28 -21.35
CA GLU A 367 -62.67 -83.35 -22.35
C GLU A 367 -62.53 -84.74 -21.71
N LEU A 368 -61.62 -84.89 -20.75
CA LEU A 368 -61.45 -86.11 -19.97
C LEU A 368 -62.69 -86.42 -19.12
N GLN A 369 -63.38 -85.42 -18.59
CA GLN A 369 -64.62 -85.61 -17.84
C GLN A 369 -65.77 -86.06 -18.74
N ARG A 370 -65.96 -85.42 -19.90
CA ARG A 370 -66.93 -85.86 -20.93
C ARG A 370 -66.63 -87.28 -21.41
N ALA A 371 -65.36 -87.64 -21.57
CA ALA A 371 -64.94 -89.00 -21.93
C ALA A 371 -65.25 -90.03 -20.84
N LYS A 372 -65.02 -89.70 -19.56
CA LYS A 372 -65.43 -90.55 -18.41
C LYS A 372 -66.95 -90.73 -18.36
N GLU A 373 -67.72 -89.68 -18.64
CA GLU A 373 -69.18 -89.73 -18.66
C GLU A 373 -69.70 -90.60 -19.81
N SER A 374 -69.09 -90.54 -21.00
CA SER A 374 -69.36 -91.47 -22.10
C SER A 374 -69.05 -92.92 -21.71
N LEU A 375 -67.86 -93.16 -21.15
CA LEU A 375 -67.44 -94.51 -20.73
C LEU A 375 -68.33 -95.08 -19.61
N ASN A 376 -68.78 -94.25 -18.67
CA ASN A 376 -69.74 -94.66 -17.64
C ASN A 376 -71.10 -95.03 -18.25
N LYS A 377 -71.56 -94.31 -19.28
CA LYS A 377 -72.78 -94.64 -20.02
C LYS A 377 -72.64 -95.96 -20.78
N GLU A 378 -71.52 -96.18 -21.46
CA GLU A 378 -71.20 -97.46 -22.12
C GLU A 378 -71.13 -98.62 -21.12
N LEU A 379 -70.58 -98.40 -19.92
CA LEU A 379 -70.56 -99.39 -18.83
C LEU A 379 -71.96 -99.70 -18.29
N MET A 380 -72.86 -98.71 -18.22
CA MET A 380 -74.27 -98.97 -17.86
C MET A 380 -75.00 -99.77 -18.93
N GLU A 381 -74.79 -99.47 -20.22
CA GLU A 381 -75.35 -100.25 -21.33
C GLU A 381 -74.83 -101.70 -21.35
N ILE A 382 -73.54 -101.90 -21.06
CA ILE A 382 -72.96 -103.25 -20.85
C ILE A 382 -73.63 -103.95 -19.66
N HIS A 383 -73.87 -103.26 -18.55
CA HIS A 383 -74.50 -103.86 -17.38
C HIS A 383 -75.98 -104.24 -17.61
N GLU A 384 -76.74 -103.44 -18.37
CA GLU A 384 -78.09 -103.82 -18.81
C GLU A 384 -78.06 -105.07 -19.71
N ILE A 385 -77.06 -105.19 -20.60
CA ILE A 385 -76.85 -106.39 -21.43
C ILE A 385 -76.49 -107.60 -20.57
N GLU A 386 -75.69 -107.44 -19.50
CA GLU A 386 -75.40 -108.51 -18.55
C GLU A 386 -76.63 -108.96 -17.75
N GLN A 387 -77.44 -108.03 -17.23
CA GLN A 387 -78.72 -108.36 -16.57
C GLN A 387 -79.70 -109.05 -17.54
N ARG A 388 -79.74 -108.63 -18.82
CA ARG A 388 -80.57 -109.30 -19.83
C ARG A 388 -80.04 -110.70 -20.17
N LYS A 389 -78.71 -110.90 -20.18
CA LYS A 389 -78.08 -112.22 -20.32
C LYS A 389 -78.40 -113.14 -19.13
N GLU A 390 -78.37 -112.65 -17.90
CA GLU A 390 -78.73 -113.46 -16.71
C GLU A 390 -80.21 -113.86 -16.72
N THR A 391 -81.12 -112.92 -17.04
CA THR A 391 -82.55 -113.25 -17.19
C THR A 391 -82.79 -114.24 -18.34
N LEU A 392 -82.09 -114.11 -19.48
CA LEU A 392 -82.14 -115.11 -20.56
C LEU A 392 -81.58 -116.49 -20.14
N ILE A 393 -80.58 -116.55 -19.26
CA ILE A 393 -80.09 -117.82 -18.71
C ILE A 393 -81.18 -118.49 -17.85
N LEU A 394 -81.88 -117.73 -17.01
CA LEU A 394 -83.00 -118.23 -16.21
C LEU A 394 -84.18 -118.69 -17.10
N GLU A 395 -84.55 -117.92 -18.13
CA GLU A 395 -85.56 -118.31 -19.14
C GLU A 395 -85.16 -119.64 -19.83
N ILE A 396 -83.87 -119.84 -20.13
CA ILE A 396 -83.34 -121.09 -20.72
C ILE A 396 -83.34 -122.25 -19.71
N GLU A 397 -83.09 -122.01 -18.42
CA GLU A 397 -83.14 -123.04 -17.39
C GLU A 397 -84.58 -123.47 -17.06
N GLU A 398 -85.54 -122.55 -17.06
CA GLU A 398 -86.97 -122.87 -16.95
C GLU A 398 -87.42 -123.69 -18.18
N ALA A 399 -87.05 -123.28 -19.39
CA ALA A 399 -87.34 -124.04 -20.61
C ALA A 399 -86.71 -125.44 -20.60
N LYS A 400 -85.48 -125.60 -20.09
CA LYS A 400 -84.87 -126.93 -19.86
C LYS A 400 -85.66 -127.74 -18.82
N GLY A 401 -86.17 -127.11 -17.76
CA GLY A 401 -87.07 -127.75 -16.80
C GLY A 401 -88.33 -128.32 -17.47
N GLN A 402 -88.99 -127.51 -18.30
CA GLN A 402 -90.17 -127.94 -19.08
C GLN A 402 -89.84 -129.04 -20.11
N ILE A 403 -88.65 -129.02 -20.72
CA ILE A 403 -88.15 -130.10 -21.59
C ILE A 403 -87.89 -131.38 -20.79
N ASN A 404 -87.35 -131.28 -19.57
CA ASN A 404 -87.11 -132.44 -18.71
C ASN A 404 -88.43 -133.07 -18.24
N THR A 405 -89.42 -132.29 -17.78
CA THR A 405 -90.72 -132.84 -17.37
C THR A 405 -91.45 -133.49 -18.55
N THR A 406 -91.43 -132.88 -19.74
CA THR A 406 -92.02 -133.50 -20.94
C THR A 406 -91.24 -134.72 -21.43
N HIS A 407 -89.95 -134.85 -21.09
CA HIS A 407 -89.18 -136.08 -21.31
C HIS A 407 -89.51 -137.17 -20.29
N GLU A 408 -89.79 -136.82 -19.03
CA GLU A 408 -90.31 -137.75 -18.02
C GLU A 408 -91.71 -138.26 -18.39
N ASP A 409 -92.63 -137.38 -18.80
CA ASP A 409 -93.95 -137.75 -19.35
C ASP A 409 -93.83 -138.70 -20.55
N LEU A 410 -92.89 -138.44 -21.46
CA LEU A 410 -92.63 -139.29 -22.63
C LEU A 410 -92.08 -140.67 -22.22
N ASN A 411 -91.24 -140.74 -21.20
CA ASN A 411 -90.72 -141.99 -20.66
C ASN A 411 -91.79 -142.78 -19.91
N GLU A 412 -92.70 -142.12 -19.19
CA GLU A 412 -93.86 -142.78 -18.56
C GLU A 412 -94.85 -143.30 -19.61
N LEU A 413 -95.04 -142.58 -20.72
CA LEU A 413 -95.79 -143.04 -21.90
C LEU A 413 -95.13 -144.26 -22.58
N ASN A 414 -93.80 -144.27 -22.71
CA ASN A 414 -93.08 -145.43 -23.23
C ASN A 414 -93.20 -146.65 -22.29
N LEU A 415 -93.12 -146.47 -20.97
CA LEU A 415 -93.37 -147.55 -20.00
C LEU A 415 -94.80 -148.11 -20.09
N LYS A 416 -95.80 -147.24 -20.29
CA LYS A 416 -97.20 -147.64 -20.53
C LYS A 416 -97.35 -148.43 -21.84
N LYS A 417 -96.70 -147.98 -22.92
CA LYS A 417 -96.65 -148.66 -24.22
C LYS A 417 -95.98 -150.04 -24.12
N ASP A 418 -94.83 -150.14 -23.46
CA ASP A 418 -94.09 -151.41 -23.34
C ASP A 418 -94.84 -152.41 -22.45
N LYS A 419 -95.54 -151.93 -21.41
CA LYS A 419 -96.48 -152.75 -20.63
C LYS A 419 -97.60 -153.34 -21.52
N ILE A 420 -98.25 -152.50 -22.34
CA ILE A 420 -99.28 -152.96 -23.30
C ILE A 420 -98.69 -153.96 -24.30
N LEU A 421 -97.44 -153.76 -24.75
CA LEU A 421 -96.75 -154.69 -25.63
C LEU A 421 -96.56 -156.06 -24.96
N ILE A 422 -96.10 -156.10 -23.71
CA ILE A 422 -95.92 -157.32 -22.91
C ILE A 422 -97.27 -158.02 -22.68
N GLU A 423 -98.32 -157.28 -22.33
CA GLU A 423 -99.67 -157.83 -22.16
C GLU A 423 -100.22 -158.42 -23.47
N SER A 424 -99.95 -157.78 -24.62
CA SER A 424 -100.32 -158.33 -25.94
C SER A 424 -99.58 -159.63 -26.28
N ILE A 425 -98.29 -159.73 -25.96
CA ILE A 425 -97.48 -160.94 -26.17
C ILE A 425 -97.96 -162.08 -25.26
N ALA A 426 -98.34 -161.77 -24.01
CA ALA A 426 -98.92 -162.73 -23.09
C ALA A 426 -100.27 -163.29 -23.60
N LEU A 427 -101.16 -162.41 -24.10
CA LEU A 427 -102.44 -162.82 -24.71
C LEU A 427 -102.25 -163.68 -25.96
N ILE A 428 -101.31 -163.33 -26.84
CA ILE A 428 -100.95 -164.15 -28.01
C ILE A 428 -100.47 -165.54 -27.60
N LYS A 429 -99.66 -165.64 -26.53
CA LYS A 429 -99.16 -166.92 -26.02
C LYS A 429 -100.27 -167.77 -25.38
N TYR A 430 -101.13 -167.16 -24.58
CA TYR A 430 -102.29 -167.82 -23.96
C TYR A 430 -103.27 -168.38 -25.01
N ASN A 431 -103.59 -167.60 -26.04
CA ASN A 431 -104.43 -168.05 -27.15
C ASN A 431 -103.80 -169.21 -27.94
N LYS A 432 -102.47 -169.29 -28.02
CA LYS A 432 -101.77 -170.39 -28.69
C LYS A 432 -101.85 -171.70 -27.88
N GLU A 433 -101.65 -171.63 -26.57
CA GLU A 433 -101.79 -172.78 -25.65
C GLU A 433 -103.24 -173.27 -25.53
N LEU A 434 -104.24 -172.41 -25.81
CA LEU A 434 -105.66 -172.79 -25.92
C LEU A 434 -106.00 -173.51 -27.24
N LEU A 435 -105.36 -173.16 -28.36
CA LEU A 435 -105.61 -173.78 -29.66
C LEU A 435 -105.00 -175.18 -29.80
N GLU A 436 -103.86 -175.45 -29.15
CA GLU A 436 -103.28 -176.81 -29.10
C GLU A 436 -104.16 -177.78 -28.28
N LYS A 437 -105.06 -177.27 -27.42
CA LYS A 437 -106.05 -178.02 -26.63
C LYS A 437 -107.38 -178.32 -27.35
N GLN A 438 -107.45 -178.18 -28.68
CA GLN A 438 -108.57 -178.72 -29.48
C GLN A 438 -108.09 -179.52 -30.70
N GLY A 439 -106.82 -179.90 -30.72
CA GLY A 439 -106.23 -180.74 -31.78
C GLY A 439 -106.33 -182.25 -31.55
N ASN A 440 -106.58 -182.70 -30.31
CA ASN A 440 -106.82 -184.12 -29.98
C ASN A 440 -107.52 -184.28 -28.61
N HIS A 441 -108.78 -183.82 -28.57
CA HIS A 441 -109.63 -183.56 -27.39
C HIS A 441 -109.24 -182.37 -26.50
#